data_AF-A0A7H8PPH0-F1
#
_entry.id   AF-A0A7H8PPH0-F1
#
_cell.length_a   1.000
_cell.length_b   1.000
_cell.length_c   1.000
_cell.angle_alpha   90.00
_cell.angle_beta   90.00
_cell.angle_gamma   90.00
#
_symmetry.space_group_name_H-M   'P 1'
#
loop_
_entity.id
_entity.type
_entity.pdbx_description
1 polymer ?
#
loop_
_entity_poly.entity_id
_entity_poly.type
_entity_poly.pdbx_seq_one_letter_code
_entity_poly.pdbx_strand_id
1 'polypeptide(L)'
;MKEIKIFKEESTISLREIKDAEELWNKKFPSDFKSFLLKYNGGIPYPNHPTIHSENDAELWSIERFLSIGDIIIQKKHPMTYTLHDIEAEDFVPHNLNNDEILVFAFGDRGIYFMSLQQHQYGQIYFANYSGGDGIVKINTNSFTEFFNSLTIASWYEEEYDPDFDFKELHYSDNKIFQYYFYYTPNDPDLGLQRFKEVFAIYGDIQPPEDGYPNIPQKYVDDRLKLDFLLKQGCSTDGLLLYAKKASTIHYLVEELRLDINKMYKGRYPLQNYLTTTYQAEIKSNYELISELLEMGIEMDWSISGTKIDQSVDATMTEKLRLLNDEYLNYEIQDKEWWAKNGKPSGHIPFKKSKYIADKLNTYKSKT
;
A
#
# COMPACT_ATOMS: atom_id res chain seq x y z
N MET A 1 2.64 35.30 9.06
CA MET A 1 3.27 34.03 8.67
C MET A 1 2.18 32.99 8.75
N LYS A 2 1.93 32.22 7.68
CA LYS A 2 0.91 31.15 7.72
C LYS A 2 1.36 30.11 8.74
N GLU A 3 0.44 29.63 9.57
CA GLU A 3 0.75 28.56 10.50
C GLU A 3 0.60 27.22 9.78
N ILE A 4 1.65 26.40 9.83
CA ILE A 4 1.63 25.06 9.28
C ILE A 4 1.24 24.09 10.39
N LYS A 5 0.12 23.41 10.17
CA LYS A 5 -0.40 22.34 11.02
C LYS A 5 0.17 21.01 10.55
N ILE A 6 0.41 20.11 11.49
CA ILE A 6 0.90 18.75 11.21
C ILE A 6 0.00 17.78 11.96
N PHE A 7 -0.65 16.88 11.21
CA PHE A 7 -1.31 15.73 11.78
C PHE A 7 -0.25 14.70 12.19
N LYS A 8 -0.15 14.45 13.50
CA LYS A 8 0.84 13.53 14.05
C LYS A 8 0.31 12.11 14.02
N GLU A 9 1.07 11.24 13.39
CA GLU A 9 0.72 9.83 13.21
C GLU A 9 1.76 8.91 13.86
N GLU A 10 2.64 9.54 14.65
CA GLU A 10 3.85 8.96 15.18
C GLU A 10 4.10 9.39 16.61
N SER A 11 4.76 8.51 17.36
CA SER A 11 5.21 8.81 18.72
C SER A 11 6.35 9.83 18.68
N THR A 12 6.47 10.60 19.75
CA THR A 12 7.60 11.52 19.93
C THR A 12 8.91 10.75 20.01
N ILE A 13 9.96 11.28 19.39
CA ILE A 13 11.30 10.67 19.38
C ILE A 13 12.31 11.49 20.17
N SER A 14 13.39 10.83 20.54
CA SER A 14 14.53 11.40 21.22
C SER A 14 15.66 11.76 20.25
N LEU A 15 16.58 12.62 20.71
CA LEU A 15 17.82 12.91 19.98
C LEU A 15 18.70 11.66 19.83
N ARG A 16 18.55 10.67 20.73
CA ARG A 16 19.29 9.41 20.64
C ARG A 16 18.85 8.61 19.41
N GLU A 17 17.54 8.46 19.21
CA GLU A 17 17.01 7.74 18.04
C GLU A 17 17.43 8.39 16.72
N ILE A 18 17.48 9.73 16.67
CA ILE A 18 18.02 10.44 15.50
C ILE A 18 19.51 10.13 15.29
N LYS A 19 20.31 10.08 16.37
CA LYS A 19 21.74 9.74 16.26
C LYS A 19 21.94 8.31 15.79
N ASP A 20 21.14 7.38 16.30
CA ASP A 20 21.19 5.97 15.89
C ASP A 20 20.81 5.83 14.40
N ALA A 21 19.89 6.66 13.89
CA ALA A 21 19.59 6.73 12.46
C ALA A 21 20.73 7.35 11.64
N GLU A 22 21.35 8.44 12.10
CA GLU A 22 22.50 9.11 11.46
C GLU A 22 23.69 8.14 11.22
N GLU A 23 23.85 7.13 12.07
CA GLU A 23 24.86 6.07 11.91
C GLU A 23 24.69 5.26 10.62
N LEU A 24 23.46 5.10 10.10
CA LEU A 24 23.17 4.38 8.86
C LEU A 24 23.76 5.06 7.62
N TRP A 25 23.97 6.37 7.67
CA TRP A 25 24.63 7.13 6.61
C TRP A 25 26.09 7.46 6.96
N ASN A 26 26.53 7.23 8.20
CA ASN A 26 27.77 7.79 8.74
C ASN A 26 27.87 9.31 8.50
N LYS A 27 26.74 10.01 8.63
CA LYS A 27 26.57 11.45 8.37
C LYS A 27 25.61 12.05 9.38
N LYS A 28 25.68 13.36 9.55
CA LYS A 28 24.70 14.11 10.34
C LYS A 28 23.53 14.52 9.46
N PHE A 29 22.33 14.58 10.04
CA PHE A 29 21.18 15.20 9.41
C PHE A 29 21.24 16.72 9.64
N PRO A 30 20.69 17.55 8.72
CA PRO A 30 20.56 18.98 8.92
C PRO A 30 19.88 19.32 10.25
N SER A 31 20.38 20.35 10.95
CA SER A 31 19.96 20.67 12.32
C SER A 31 18.50 21.13 12.40
N ASP A 32 18.04 21.82 11.37
CA ASP A 32 16.67 22.27 11.23
C ASP A 32 15.71 21.10 10.95
N PHE A 33 16.10 20.16 10.10
CA PHE A 33 15.33 18.92 9.90
C PHE A 33 15.24 18.08 11.18
N LYS A 34 16.33 17.98 11.96
CA LYS A 34 16.28 17.33 13.28
C LYS A 34 15.30 18.00 14.24
N SER A 35 15.22 19.34 14.19
CA SER A 35 14.29 20.09 15.01
C SER A 35 12.83 19.78 14.64
N PHE A 36 12.56 19.62 13.34
CA PHE A 36 11.27 19.14 12.85
C PHE A 36 10.96 17.73 13.35
N LEU A 37 11.90 16.78 13.22
CA LEU A 37 11.72 15.40 13.67
C LEU A 37 11.45 15.31 15.18
N LEU A 38 12.17 16.08 16.01
CA LEU A 38 11.93 16.12 17.45
C LEU A 38 10.56 16.70 17.82
N LYS A 39 10.04 17.65 17.02
CA LYS A 39 8.76 18.31 17.29
C LYS A 39 7.56 17.51 16.78
N TYR A 40 7.69 16.90 15.61
CA TYR A 40 6.57 16.28 14.89
C TYR A 40 6.78 14.79 14.57
N ASN A 41 8.03 14.38 14.32
CA ASN A 41 8.41 13.04 13.85
C ASN A 41 7.63 12.61 12.59
N GLY A 42 7.57 13.49 11.59
CA GLY A 42 6.77 13.27 10.38
C GLY A 42 5.31 13.69 10.55
N GLY A 43 4.46 13.24 9.63
CA GLY A 43 3.02 13.52 9.63
C GLY A 43 2.52 14.21 8.35
N ILE A 44 1.20 14.39 8.26
CA ILE A 44 0.55 15.07 7.12
C ILE A 44 0.53 16.58 7.38
N PRO A 45 1.07 17.42 6.48
CA PRO A 45 1.03 18.87 6.63
C PRO A 45 -0.26 19.49 6.10
N TYR A 46 -0.64 20.63 6.69
CA TYR A 46 -1.58 21.58 6.11
C TYR A 46 -1.10 23.01 6.40
N PRO A 47 -0.97 23.89 5.39
CA PRO A 47 -1.01 23.61 3.96
C PRO A 47 0.13 22.67 3.53
N ASN A 48 0.03 22.08 2.33
CA ASN A 48 0.95 21.03 1.89
C ASN A 48 1.66 21.26 0.55
N HIS A 49 1.38 22.33 -0.19
CA HIS A 49 1.98 22.56 -1.51
C HIS A 49 3.18 23.52 -1.44
N PRO A 50 4.41 23.10 -1.79
CA PRO A 50 5.59 23.97 -1.74
C PRO A 50 5.61 25.02 -2.86
N THR A 51 5.83 26.30 -2.52
CA THR A 51 5.94 27.39 -3.51
C THR A 51 7.36 27.80 -3.84
N ILE A 52 8.35 27.12 -3.26
CA ILE A 52 9.73 27.46 -3.53
C ILE A 52 10.10 27.10 -4.97
N HIS A 53 10.82 27.99 -5.65
CA HIS A 53 11.26 27.72 -7.02
C HIS A 53 12.16 26.49 -7.09
N SER A 54 11.95 25.68 -8.11
CA SER A 54 12.86 24.62 -8.54
C SER A 54 13.76 25.15 -9.67
N GLU A 55 14.77 24.37 -10.03
CA GLU A 55 15.47 24.59 -11.29
C GLU A 55 14.52 24.41 -12.48
N ASN A 56 14.71 25.22 -13.52
CA ASN A 56 13.87 25.24 -14.72
C ASN A 56 12.36 25.48 -14.46
N ASP A 57 12.01 25.99 -13.27
CA ASP A 57 10.61 26.21 -12.84
C ASP A 57 9.73 24.96 -12.96
N ALA A 58 10.33 23.77 -12.75
CA ALA A 58 9.61 22.51 -12.73
C ALA A 58 8.53 22.48 -11.63
N GLU A 59 7.36 21.92 -11.96
CA GLU A 59 6.24 21.82 -11.04
C GLU A 59 6.57 20.91 -9.84
N LEU A 60 6.41 21.46 -8.64
CA LEU A 60 6.52 20.72 -7.38
C LEU A 60 5.13 20.24 -6.96
N TRP A 61 5.03 19.00 -6.47
CA TRP A 61 3.75 18.39 -6.10
C TRP A 61 3.47 18.51 -4.60
N SER A 62 2.21 18.48 -4.21
CA SER A 62 1.84 18.60 -2.79
C SER A 62 2.49 17.49 -1.97
N ILE A 63 2.83 17.81 -0.73
CA ILE A 63 3.36 16.85 0.23
C ILE A 63 2.19 16.07 0.82
N GLU A 64 2.12 14.78 0.53
CA GLU A 64 1.18 13.89 1.19
C GLU A 64 1.60 13.69 2.65
N ARG A 65 2.90 13.49 2.87
CA ARG A 65 3.41 13.04 4.18
C ARG A 65 4.89 13.32 4.37
N PHE A 66 5.24 13.96 5.49
CA PHE A 66 6.61 13.97 5.98
C PHE A 66 6.95 12.64 6.65
N LEU A 67 8.12 12.10 6.34
CA LEU A 67 8.59 10.84 6.87
C LEU A 67 9.03 10.97 8.33
N SER A 68 8.63 9.99 9.13
CA SER A 68 9.13 9.81 10.48
C SER A 68 10.52 9.19 10.47
N ILE A 69 11.22 9.22 11.61
CA ILE A 69 12.54 8.58 11.71
C ILE A 69 12.49 7.08 11.41
N GLY A 70 11.41 6.40 11.81
CA GLY A 70 11.21 4.98 11.51
C GLY A 70 11.05 4.72 10.01
N ASP A 71 10.36 5.61 9.31
CA ASP A 71 10.18 5.49 7.86
C ASP A 71 11.48 5.75 7.13
N ILE A 72 12.23 6.78 7.56
CA ILE A 72 13.56 7.11 7.04
C ILE A 72 14.51 5.91 7.17
N ILE A 73 14.51 5.24 8.33
CA ILE A 73 15.33 4.04 8.57
C ILE A 73 14.91 2.90 7.64
N ILE A 74 13.60 2.65 7.51
CA ILE A 74 13.08 1.61 6.61
C ILE A 74 13.48 1.90 5.18
N GLN A 75 13.25 3.11 4.69
CA GLN A 75 13.62 3.55 3.34
C GLN A 75 15.09 3.31 3.03
N LYS A 76 15.99 3.57 4.01
CA LYS A 76 17.43 3.34 3.83
C LYS A 76 17.82 1.87 3.81
N LYS A 77 17.19 1.05 4.66
CA LYS A 77 17.53 -0.37 4.82
C LYS A 77 16.83 -1.26 3.79
N HIS A 78 15.63 -0.87 3.37
CA HIS A 78 14.74 -1.63 2.52
C HIS A 78 14.09 -0.71 1.50
N PRO A 79 14.41 -0.89 0.21
CA PRO A 79 13.62 -0.31 -0.88
C PRO A 79 12.14 -0.61 -0.65
N MET A 80 11.31 0.40 -0.43
CA MET A 80 9.87 0.24 -0.55
C MET A 80 9.45 0.56 -1.99
N THR A 81 8.22 0.23 -2.36
CA THR A 81 7.60 0.75 -3.59
C THR A 81 7.43 2.27 -3.47
N TYR A 82 7.63 3.02 -4.56
CA TYR A 82 7.62 4.48 -4.64
C TYR A 82 8.80 5.15 -3.93
N THR A 83 10.01 4.65 -4.12
CA THR A 83 11.21 5.14 -3.39
C THR A 83 12.36 5.51 -4.31
N LEU A 84 13.51 5.90 -3.75
CA LEU A 84 14.74 6.15 -4.51
C LEU A 84 15.11 4.99 -5.45
N HIS A 85 14.62 3.78 -5.17
CA HIS A 85 14.90 2.59 -6.00
C HIS A 85 14.08 2.52 -7.28
N ASP A 86 13.04 3.35 -7.40
CA ASP A 86 12.29 3.54 -8.64
C ASP A 86 12.89 4.66 -9.50
N ILE A 87 13.98 5.29 -9.04
CA ILE A 87 14.74 6.28 -9.81
C ILE A 87 15.87 5.54 -10.52
N GLU A 88 15.96 5.75 -11.83
CA GLU A 88 17.01 5.15 -12.65
C GLU A 88 18.38 5.75 -12.29
N ALA A 89 19.44 4.95 -12.35
CA ALA A 89 20.78 5.37 -11.95
C ALA A 89 21.26 6.60 -12.74
N GLU A 90 20.82 6.71 -13.99
CA GLU A 90 21.12 7.80 -14.91
C GLU A 90 20.54 9.14 -14.44
N ASP A 91 19.42 9.16 -13.71
CA ASP A 91 18.77 10.38 -13.24
C ASP A 91 19.57 11.10 -12.14
N PHE A 92 20.48 10.39 -11.45
CA PHE A 92 21.36 10.97 -10.45
C PHE A 92 22.56 11.71 -11.06
N VAL A 93 22.93 11.39 -12.31
CA VAL A 93 24.13 11.89 -12.98
C VAL A 93 24.12 13.41 -13.20
N PRO A 94 23.03 14.04 -13.69
CA PRO A 94 22.99 15.49 -13.92
C PRO A 94 23.32 16.33 -12.68
N HIS A 95 22.99 15.80 -11.50
CA HIS A 95 23.15 16.47 -10.21
C HIS A 95 24.34 15.94 -9.39
N ASN A 96 25.15 15.03 -9.96
CA ASN A 96 26.26 14.38 -9.28
C ASN A 96 25.86 13.78 -7.92
N LEU A 97 24.65 13.20 -7.87
CA LEU A 97 24.08 12.65 -6.65
C LEU A 97 24.65 11.27 -6.35
N ASN A 98 24.90 11.02 -5.06
CA ASN A 98 25.28 9.71 -4.56
C ASN A 98 24.11 9.10 -3.79
N ASN A 99 23.50 8.02 -4.31
CA ASN A 99 22.35 7.36 -3.70
C ASN A 99 22.59 6.96 -2.23
N ASP A 100 23.84 6.60 -1.87
CA ASP A 100 24.17 6.23 -0.50
C ASP A 100 24.12 7.40 0.49
N GLU A 101 24.23 8.63 0.00
CA GLU A 101 24.25 9.87 0.77
C GLU A 101 22.96 10.69 0.56
N ILE A 102 21.85 10.04 0.19
CA ILE A 102 20.52 10.68 0.09
C ILE A 102 19.68 10.36 1.31
N LEU A 103 18.96 11.37 1.80
CA LEU A 103 17.96 11.27 2.85
C LEU A 103 16.59 11.67 2.31
N VAL A 104 15.71 10.70 2.08
CA VAL A 104 14.29 10.96 1.76
C VAL A 104 13.58 11.47 3.00
N PHE A 105 12.83 12.56 2.89
CA PHE A 105 12.14 13.16 4.03
C PHE A 105 10.64 13.38 3.83
N ALA A 106 10.12 13.28 2.60
CA ALA A 106 8.67 13.35 2.37
C ALA A 106 8.23 12.60 1.10
N PHE A 107 6.99 12.13 1.14
CA PHE A 107 6.22 11.71 -0.03
C PHE A 107 5.38 12.88 -0.55
N GLY A 108 5.36 13.06 -1.86
CA GLY A 108 4.42 13.94 -2.53
C GLY A 108 3.57 13.21 -3.56
N ASP A 109 2.52 13.88 -4.04
CA ASP A 109 1.47 13.28 -4.88
C ASP A 109 2.01 12.52 -6.11
N ARG A 110 3.18 12.90 -6.62
CA ARG A 110 3.81 12.29 -7.81
C ARG A 110 5.28 11.93 -7.63
N GLY A 111 5.78 11.87 -6.39
CA GLY A 111 7.21 11.74 -6.20
C GLY A 111 7.68 11.74 -4.76
N ILE A 112 8.99 11.88 -4.60
CA ILE A 112 9.63 12.00 -3.30
C ILE A 112 10.46 13.26 -3.19
N TYR A 113 10.48 13.81 -1.98
CA TYR A 113 11.38 14.88 -1.59
C TYR A 113 12.53 14.30 -0.78
N PHE A 114 13.74 14.69 -1.15
CA PHE A 114 14.95 14.23 -0.49
C PHE A 114 16.00 15.33 -0.38
N MET A 115 16.95 15.14 0.51
CA MET A 115 18.10 16.02 0.67
C MET A 115 19.41 15.27 0.50
N SER A 116 20.42 15.93 -0.06
CA SER A 116 21.76 15.37 -0.14
C SER A 116 22.53 15.55 1.18
N LEU A 117 23.21 14.50 1.62
CA LEU A 117 24.15 14.50 2.75
C LEU A 117 25.61 14.55 2.28
N GLN A 118 25.83 14.72 0.96
CA GLN A 118 27.17 14.88 0.38
C GLN A 118 27.79 16.21 0.82
N GLN A 119 29.09 16.23 1.08
CA GLN A 119 29.76 17.40 1.67
C GLN A 119 29.63 18.69 0.85
N HIS A 120 29.65 18.62 -0.48
CA HIS A 120 29.63 19.79 -1.36
C HIS A 120 28.21 20.32 -1.65
N GLN A 121 27.17 19.58 -1.27
CA GLN A 121 25.77 19.93 -1.47
C GLN A 121 24.92 19.53 -0.25
N TYR A 122 25.50 19.63 0.94
CA TYR A 122 24.88 19.19 2.18
C TYR A 122 23.60 19.99 2.47
N GLY A 123 22.51 19.27 2.71
CA GLY A 123 21.18 19.82 2.95
C GLY A 123 20.44 20.26 1.70
N GLN A 124 21.07 20.24 0.51
CA GLN A 124 20.43 20.61 -0.74
C GLN A 124 19.21 19.72 -1.00
N ILE A 125 18.05 20.33 -1.24
CA ILE A 125 16.79 19.62 -1.44
C ILE A 125 16.55 19.39 -2.93
N TYR A 126 15.96 18.23 -3.23
CA TYR A 126 15.55 17.79 -4.56
C TYR A 126 14.15 17.19 -4.49
N PHE A 127 13.49 17.15 -5.63
CA PHE A 127 12.25 16.41 -5.85
C PHE A 127 12.45 15.45 -7.03
N ALA A 128 12.12 14.17 -6.84
CA ALA A 128 12.09 13.19 -7.93
C ALA A 128 10.64 12.92 -8.32
N ASN A 129 10.29 13.22 -9.57
CA ASN A 129 8.95 13.02 -10.11
C ASN A 129 8.85 11.69 -10.88
N TYR A 130 7.94 10.81 -10.47
CA TYR A 130 7.72 9.49 -11.08
C TYR A 130 6.68 9.48 -12.19
N SER A 131 5.98 10.60 -12.46
CA SER A 131 4.83 10.61 -13.35
C SER A 131 4.69 11.94 -14.11
N GLY A 132 5.33 11.96 -15.28
CA GLY A 132 5.16 13.03 -16.29
C GLY A 132 6.00 14.29 -16.08
N GLY A 133 7.11 14.19 -15.34
CA GLY A 133 8.02 15.32 -15.08
C GLY A 133 9.46 15.10 -15.56
N ASP A 134 10.33 16.05 -15.23
CA ASP A 134 11.74 16.15 -15.67
C ASP A 134 12.72 15.24 -14.87
N GLY A 135 12.24 14.15 -14.27
CA GLY A 135 13.03 13.28 -13.41
C GLY A 135 13.36 13.93 -12.05
N ILE A 136 14.65 14.07 -11.74
CA ILE A 136 15.13 14.75 -10.52
C ILE A 136 15.32 16.24 -10.79
N VAL A 137 14.66 17.07 -9.99
CA VAL A 137 14.82 18.52 -10.03
C VAL A 137 15.39 19.06 -8.71
N LYS A 138 16.35 19.96 -8.83
CA LYS A 138 16.92 20.70 -7.70
C LYS A 138 15.96 21.78 -7.22
N ILE A 139 15.73 21.88 -5.91
CA ILE A 139 14.93 22.95 -5.30
C ILE A 139 15.85 24.10 -4.88
N ASN A 140 15.44 25.36 -5.04
CA ASN A 140 16.27 26.54 -4.74
C ASN A 140 16.41 26.84 -3.23
N THR A 141 16.63 25.81 -2.41
CA THR A 141 17.05 25.90 -1.01
C THR A 141 17.84 24.69 -0.56
N ASN A 142 18.66 24.87 0.47
CA ASN A 142 19.28 23.82 1.27
C ASN A 142 18.83 23.84 2.75
N SER A 143 17.77 24.60 3.04
CA SER A 143 17.18 24.77 4.38
C SER A 143 15.83 24.06 4.41
N PHE A 144 15.72 23.04 5.26
CA PHE A 144 14.44 22.38 5.50
C PHE A 144 13.42 23.36 6.09
N THR A 145 13.85 24.31 6.93
CA THR A 145 12.94 25.33 7.48
C THR A 145 12.39 26.25 6.39
N GLU A 146 13.21 26.65 5.43
CA GLU A 146 12.76 27.48 4.31
C GLU A 146 11.76 26.71 3.43
N PHE A 147 12.09 25.46 3.08
CA PHE A 147 11.19 24.58 2.35
C PHE A 147 9.86 24.38 3.07
N PHE A 148 9.90 24.05 4.37
CA PHE A 148 8.72 23.86 5.20
C PHE A 148 7.87 25.14 5.25
N ASN A 149 8.48 26.30 5.49
CA ASN A 149 7.75 27.57 5.54
C ASN A 149 7.22 28.05 4.18
N SER A 150 7.60 27.39 3.07
CA SER A 150 7.07 27.68 1.73
C SER A 150 5.71 27.04 1.44
N LEU A 151 5.21 26.16 2.32
CA LEU A 151 3.97 25.44 2.05
C LEU A 151 2.74 26.37 2.01
N THR A 152 1.87 26.15 1.02
CA THR A 152 0.60 26.86 0.78
C THR A 152 -0.47 25.91 0.25
N ILE A 153 -1.70 26.40 0.07
CA ILE A 153 -2.71 25.72 -0.73
C ILE A 153 -2.37 25.91 -2.21
N ALA A 154 -2.31 24.80 -2.96
CA ALA A 154 -1.96 24.86 -4.37
C ALA A 154 -2.94 25.75 -5.14
N SER A 155 -2.43 26.49 -6.12
CA SER A 155 -3.21 27.52 -6.84
C SER A 155 -4.37 26.95 -7.68
N TRP A 156 -4.36 25.65 -7.94
CA TRP A 156 -5.41 24.95 -8.68
C TRP A 156 -6.52 24.38 -7.79
N TYR A 157 -6.39 24.46 -6.45
CA TYR A 157 -7.52 24.21 -5.57
C TYR A 157 -8.43 25.45 -5.56
N GLU A 158 -9.75 25.23 -5.60
CA GLU A 158 -10.73 26.31 -5.42
C GLU A 158 -10.77 26.79 -3.95
N GLU A 159 -10.15 26.04 -3.05
CA GLU A 159 -10.09 26.32 -1.62
C GLU A 159 -9.00 27.34 -1.28
N GLU A 160 -9.33 28.24 -0.35
CA GLU A 160 -8.34 29.14 0.25
C GLU A 160 -7.73 28.53 1.51
N TYR A 161 -6.61 29.09 1.97
CA TYR A 161 -6.02 28.68 3.24
C TYR A 161 -6.99 28.94 4.39
N ASP A 162 -7.31 27.88 5.13
CA ASP A 162 -8.14 27.91 6.32
C ASP A 162 -7.26 27.90 7.59
N PRO A 163 -7.13 29.04 8.30
CA PRO A 163 -6.39 29.09 9.56
C PRO A 163 -7.01 28.23 10.67
N ASP A 164 -8.29 27.86 10.54
CA ASP A 164 -9.03 27.04 11.50
C ASP A 164 -9.12 25.56 11.08
N PHE A 165 -8.47 25.17 9.97
CA PHE A 165 -8.44 23.80 9.46
C PHE A 165 -8.14 22.77 10.56
N ASP A 166 -8.92 21.70 10.59
CA ASP A 166 -8.76 20.61 11.55
C ASP A 166 -8.79 19.28 10.80
N PHE A 167 -7.91 18.37 11.20
CA PHE A 167 -7.75 17.05 10.58
C PHE A 167 -8.89 16.07 10.91
N LYS A 168 -10.04 16.57 11.37
CA LYS A 168 -11.23 15.77 11.71
C LYS A 168 -11.79 15.01 10.52
N GLU A 169 -11.57 15.50 9.30
CA GLU A 169 -12.12 14.94 8.06
C GLU A 169 -11.10 14.16 7.23
N LEU A 170 -9.94 13.80 7.78
CA LEU A 170 -9.00 12.92 7.06
C LEU A 170 -9.74 11.67 6.60
N HIS A 171 -9.63 11.36 5.31
CA HIS A 171 -10.22 10.14 4.79
C HIS A 171 -9.63 8.97 5.55
N TYR A 172 -10.48 8.01 5.92
CA TYR A 172 -10.06 6.86 6.70
C TYR A 172 -8.87 6.13 6.07
N SER A 173 -8.84 6.05 4.73
CA SER A 173 -7.75 5.48 3.93
C SER A 173 -6.41 6.20 4.02
N ASP A 174 -6.41 7.47 4.42
CA ASP A 174 -5.21 8.32 4.46
C ASP A 174 -4.43 8.12 5.75
N ASN A 175 -5.05 7.51 6.77
CA ASN A 175 -4.34 7.10 7.96
C ASN A 175 -3.24 6.12 7.58
N LYS A 176 -2.03 6.41 8.05
CA LYS A 176 -0.83 5.64 7.72
C LYS A 176 -1.00 4.14 7.95
N ILE A 177 -1.75 3.74 8.98
CA ILE A 177 -1.99 2.33 9.30
C ILE A 177 -2.65 1.55 8.16
N PHE A 178 -3.34 2.19 7.21
CA PHE A 178 -3.91 1.53 6.01
C PHE A 178 -2.98 1.53 4.79
N GLN A 179 -1.89 2.29 4.84
CA GLN A 179 -0.94 2.45 3.76
C GLN A 179 0.12 1.34 3.83
N TYR A 180 -0.26 0.15 3.33
CA TYR A 180 0.51 -1.10 3.48
C TYR A 180 1.99 -1.00 3.09
N TYR A 181 2.33 -0.13 2.14
CA TYR A 181 3.68 0.02 1.63
C TYR A 181 4.65 0.48 2.74
N PHE A 182 4.21 1.28 3.71
CA PHE A 182 5.03 1.67 4.89
C PHE A 182 5.52 0.52 5.75
N TYR A 183 4.93 -0.66 5.57
CA TYR A 183 5.21 -1.85 6.39
C TYR A 183 5.60 -3.05 5.55
N TYR A 184 5.85 -2.84 4.25
CA TYR A 184 6.18 -3.90 3.31
C TYR A 184 7.70 -4.06 3.19
N THR A 185 8.24 -4.98 3.98
CA THR A 185 9.66 -5.32 4.03
C THR A 185 9.84 -6.81 3.72
N PRO A 186 9.70 -7.25 2.45
CA PRO A 186 9.64 -8.68 2.11
C PRO A 186 10.91 -9.45 2.48
N ASN A 187 12.07 -8.78 2.52
CA ASN A 187 13.36 -9.36 2.88
C ASN A 187 13.64 -9.32 4.40
N ASP A 188 12.88 -8.54 5.17
CA ASP A 188 12.95 -8.47 6.63
C ASP A 188 11.54 -8.21 7.21
N PRO A 189 10.65 -9.22 7.23
CA PRO A 189 9.26 -9.03 7.64
C PRO A 189 9.10 -8.57 9.10
N ASP A 190 10.06 -8.89 9.96
CA ASP A 190 10.05 -8.49 11.38
C ASP A 190 10.21 -6.98 11.54
N LEU A 191 11.03 -6.33 10.71
CA LEU A 191 11.16 -4.88 10.68
C LEU A 191 9.82 -4.20 10.32
N GLY A 192 9.15 -4.67 9.27
CA GLY A 192 7.86 -4.15 8.83
C GLY A 192 6.76 -4.39 9.87
N LEU A 193 6.80 -5.54 10.57
CA LEU A 193 5.92 -5.81 11.70
C LEU A 193 6.19 -4.86 12.87
N GLN A 194 7.45 -4.62 13.22
CA GLN A 194 7.82 -3.72 14.31
C GLN A 194 7.32 -2.30 14.03
N ARG A 195 7.49 -1.83 12.79
CA ARG A 195 6.95 -0.53 12.37
C ARG A 195 5.44 -0.46 12.41
N PHE A 196 4.78 -1.53 11.96
CA PHE A 196 3.33 -1.62 12.04
C PHE A 196 2.83 -1.52 13.49
N LYS A 197 3.49 -2.18 14.44
CA LYS A 197 3.14 -2.11 15.87
C LYS A 197 3.28 -0.71 16.45
N GLU A 198 4.34 0.01 16.08
CA GLU A 198 4.57 1.38 16.54
C GLU A 198 3.45 2.32 16.12
N VAL A 199 3.01 2.22 14.86
CA VAL A 199 1.90 3.04 14.35
C VAL A 199 0.55 2.55 14.93
N PHE A 200 0.34 1.24 15.03
CA PHE A 200 -0.86 0.68 15.64
C PHE A 200 -1.03 1.10 17.10
N ALA A 201 0.05 1.30 17.86
CA ALA A 201 -0.02 1.76 19.25
C ALA A 201 -0.65 3.17 19.40
N ILE A 202 -0.68 3.96 18.32
CA ILE A 202 -1.24 5.31 18.30
C ILE A 202 -2.71 5.27 17.90
N TYR A 203 -3.02 4.53 16.84
CA TYR A 203 -4.36 4.46 16.28
C TYR A 203 -5.26 3.44 16.98
N GLY A 204 -4.70 2.33 17.42
CA GLY A 204 -5.46 1.17 17.88
C GLY A 204 -6.29 0.54 16.75
N ASP A 205 -7.37 -0.14 17.14
CA ASP A 205 -8.28 -0.82 16.22
C ASP A 205 -9.36 0.14 15.69
N ILE A 206 -8.94 1.13 14.90
CA ILE A 206 -9.86 2.06 14.26
C ILE A 206 -10.70 1.32 13.22
N GLN A 207 -12.01 1.42 13.37
CA GLN A 207 -12.96 0.86 12.41
C GLN A 207 -13.23 1.87 11.29
N PRO A 208 -13.44 1.39 10.05
CA PRO A 208 -13.86 2.23 8.95
C PRO A 208 -15.26 2.78 9.22
N PRO A 209 -15.64 3.89 8.58
CA PRO A 209 -17.02 4.30 8.48
C PRO A 209 -17.90 3.16 7.90
N GLU A 210 -19.23 3.30 7.96
CA GLU A 210 -20.15 2.28 7.45
C GLU A 210 -20.08 2.05 5.92
N ASP A 211 -19.21 2.79 5.22
CA ASP A 211 -19.04 2.87 3.77
C ASP A 211 -18.34 1.66 3.10
N GLY A 212 -18.07 0.59 3.85
CA GLY A 212 -17.66 -0.70 3.28
C GLY A 212 -16.15 -0.86 3.05
N TYR A 213 -15.33 0.08 3.50
CA TYR A 213 -13.87 -0.11 3.52
C TYR A 213 -13.46 -1.24 4.47
N PRO A 214 -12.36 -1.96 4.18
CA PRO A 214 -11.81 -2.95 5.09
C PRO A 214 -11.31 -2.30 6.38
N ASN A 215 -11.56 -2.95 7.52
CA ASN A 215 -10.89 -2.61 8.76
C ASN A 215 -9.42 -3.07 8.77
N ILE A 216 -8.66 -2.71 9.81
CA ILE A 216 -7.22 -3.02 9.89
C ILE A 216 -6.97 -4.53 9.75
N PRO A 217 -7.63 -5.44 10.51
CA PRO A 217 -7.49 -6.88 10.31
C PRO A 217 -7.79 -7.35 8.89
N GLN A 218 -8.85 -6.84 8.26
CA GLN A 218 -9.23 -7.20 6.89
C GLN A 218 -8.19 -6.72 5.87
N LYS A 219 -7.60 -5.53 6.07
CA LYS A 219 -6.55 -4.99 5.21
C LYS A 219 -5.27 -5.84 5.23
N TYR A 220 -4.91 -6.38 6.39
CA TYR A 220 -3.68 -7.15 6.60
C TYR A 220 -3.90 -8.65 6.72
N VAL A 221 -5.07 -9.16 6.32
CA VAL A 221 -5.44 -10.57 6.51
C VAL A 221 -4.42 -11.54 5.90
N ASP A 222 -3.83 -11.21 4.74
CA ASP A 222 -2.84 -12.04 4.07
C ASP A 222 -1.38 -11.79 4.50
N ASP A 223 -1.16 -10.90 5.48
CA ASP A 223 0.12 -10.71 6.16
C ASP A 223 0.06 -11.41 7.51
N ARG A 224 0.56 -12.65 7.56
CA ARG A 224 0.37 -13.52 8.72
C ARG A 224 0.94 -12.96 10.01
N LEU A 225 2.08 -12.29 9.95
CA LEU A 225 2.73 -11.70 11.12
C LEU A 225 1.90 -10.56 11.70
N LYS A 226 1.37 -9.68 10.84
CA LYS A 226 0.52 -8.57 11.26
C LYS A 226 -0.84 -9.06 11.72
N LEU A 227 -1.45 -10.02 11.03
CA LEU A 227 -2.72 -10.63 11.45
C LEU A 227 -2.60 -11.28 12.83
N ASP A 228 -1.57 -12.11 13.08
CA ASP A 228 -1.35 -12.74 14.37
C ASP A 228 -1.17 -11.72 15.49
N PHE A 229 -0.51 -10.60 15.21
CA PHE A 229 -0.40 -9.49 16.17
C PHE A 229 -1.76 -8.85 16.45
N LEU A 230 -2.54 -8.52 15.42
CA LEU A 230 -3.87 -7.90 15.56
C LEU A 230 -4.84 -8.79 16.35
N LEU A 231 -4.86 -10.09 16.07
CA LEU A 231 -5.67 -11.06 16.82
C LEU A 231 -5.26 -11.12 18.30
N LYS A 232 -3.96 -11.03 18.61
CA LYS A 232 -3.47 -10.94 19.99
C LYS A 232 -3.85 -9.63 20.68
N GLN A 233 -4.07 -8.54 19.93
CA GLN A 233 -4.60 -7.28 20.46
C GLN A 233 -6.12 -7.31 20.65
N GLY A 234 -6.80 -8.41 20.29
CA GLY A 234 -8.25 -8.56 20.44
C GLY A 234 -9.06 -7.96 19.29
N CYS A 235 -8.43 -7.66 18.15
CA CYS A 235 -9.14 -7.19 16.97
C CYS A 235 -10.12 -8.24 16.43
N SER A 236 -11.21 -7.79 15.82
CA SER A 236 -12.28 -8.67 15.33
C SER A 236 -11.83 -9.59 14.19
N THR A 237 -12.34 -10.82 14.19
CA THR A 237 -12.21 -11.79 13.09
C THR A 237 -13.30 -11.65 12.02
N ASP A 238 -14.28 -10.76 12.23
CA ASP A 238 -15.40 -10.59 11.31
C ASP A 238 -14.91 -10.14 9.93
N GLY A 239 -15.43 -10.78 8.89
CA GLY A 239 -15.12 -10.43 7.51
C GLY A 239 -13.72 -10.83 7.03
N LEU A 240 -12.83 -11.38 7.87
CA LEU A 240 -11.46 -11.75 7.43
C LEU A 240 -11.47 -12.67 6.20
N LEU A 241 -12.33 -13.69 6.22
CA LEU A 241 -12.49 -14.60 5.08
C LEU A 241 -12.91 -13.86 3.81
N LEU A 242 -13.74 -12.83 3.88
CA LEU A 242 -14.16 -12.07 2.68
C LEU A 242 -12.97 -11.40 1.98
N TYR A 243 -11.97 -10.93 2.73
CA TYR A 243 -10.84 -10.18 2.21
C TYR A 243 -9.57 -11.01 1.97
N ALA A 244 -9.50 -12.24 2.49
CA ALA A 244 -8.37 -13.13 2.27
C ALA A 244 -8.24 -13.56 0.81
N LYS A 245 -7.03 -13.51 0.26
CA LYS A 245 -6.69 -13.88 -1.12
C LYS A 245 -5.63 -14.99 -1.21
N LYS A 246 -5.06 -15.43 -0.09
CA LYS A 246 -4.13 -16.58 -0.05
C LYS A 246 -4.80 -17.83 0.51
N ALA A 247 -4.67 -18.96 -0.18
CA ALA A 247 -5.25 -20.23 0.25
C ALA A 247 -4.72 -20.67 1.63
N SER A 248 -3.43 -20.46 1.91
CA SER A 248 -2.81 -20.74 3.21
C SER A 248 -3.42 -19.92 4.36
N THR A 249 -3.75 -18.65 4.09
CA THR A 249 -4.43 -17.79 5.04
C THR A 249 -5.85 -18.25 5.27
N ILE A 250 -6.62 -18.55 4.22
CA ILE A 250 -7.99 -19.06 4.33
C ILE A 250 -8.01 -20.38 5.12
N HIS A 251 -7.09 -21.30 4.81
CA HIS A 251 -6.95 -22.55 5.56
C HIS A 251 -6.71 -22.29 7.05
N TYR A 252 -5.82 -21.36 7.40
CA TYR A 252 -5.63 -20.95 8.79
C TYR A 252 -6.92 -20.43 9.44
N LEU A 253 -7.62 -19.52 8.77
CA LEU A 253 -8.85 -18.90 9.26
C LEU A 253 -9.95 -19.96 9.51
N VAL A 254 -10.07 -20.95 8.62
CA VAL A 254 -11.08 -22.02 8.73
C VAL A 254 -10.67 -23.08 9.75
N GLU A 255 -9.44 -23.61 9.66
CA GLU A 255 -9.04 -24.79 10.44
C GLU A 255 -8.54 -24.45 11.83
N GLU A 256 -7.80 -23.36 12.00
CA GLU A 256 -7.22 -23.01 13.30
C GLU A 256 -8.11 -22.03 14.06
N LEU A 257 -8.66 -21.01 13.38
CA LEU A 257 -9.57 -20.04 14.01
C LEU A 257 -11.03 -20.45 13.98
N ARG A 258 -11.38 -21.58 13.33
CA ARG A 258 -12.76 -22.11 13.26
C ARG A 258 -13.77 -21.13 12.69
N LEU A 259 -13.34 -20.27 11.76
CA LEU A 259 -14.23 -19.36 11.04
C LEU A 259 -14.99 -20.12 9.95
N ASP A 260 -16.26 -19.79 9.79
CA ASP A 260 -17.13 -20.42 8.78
C ASP A 260 -17.04 -19.69 7.43
N ILE A 261 -16.41 -20.34 6.44
CA ILE A 261 -16.30 -19.85 5.05
C ILE A 261 -17.65 -19.68 4.36
N ASN A 262 -18.70 -20.32 4.86
CA ASN A 262 -20.05 -20.26 4.34
C ASN A 262 -20.91 -19.22 5.07
N LYS A 263 -20.35 -18.50 6.05
CA LYS A 263 -21.04 -17.42 6.74
C LYS A 263 -20.95 -16.11 5.97
N MET A 264 -22.08 -15.43 5.86
CA MET A 264 -22.19 -14.12 5.22
C MET A 264 -21.60 -13.02 6.12
N TYR A 265 -20.90 -12.05 5.50
CA TYR A 265 -20.47 -10.81 6.11
C TYR A 265 -20.95 -9.63 5.27
N LYS A 266 -21.66 -8.66 5.88
CA LYS A 266 -22.25 -7.48 5.22
C LYS A 266 -22.95 -7.81 3.89
N GLY A 267 -23.78 -8.86 3.87
CA GLY A 267 -24.55 -9.24 2.68
C GLY A 267 -23.82 -10.12 1.66
N ARG A 268 -22.55 -10.50 1.89
CA ARG A 268 -21.76 -11.29 0.94
C ARG A 268 -21.10 -12.51 1.55
N TYR A 269 -21.03 -13.58 0.77
CA TYR A 269 -20.27 -14.79 1.11
C TYR A 269 -18.81 -14.66 0.67
N PRO A 270 -17.83 -15.18 1.43
CA PRO A 270 -16.43 -15.28 1.00
C PRO A 270 -16.28 -15.95 -0.38
N LEU A 271 -16.95 -17.09 -0.58
CA LEU A 271 -16.94 -17.81 -1.86
C LEU A 271 -17.44 -16.95 -3.03
N GLN A 272 -18.43 -16.07 -2.79
CA GLN A 272 -18.91 -15.14 -3.81
C GLN A 272 -17.80 -14.20 -4.31
N ASN A 273 -16.89 -13.79 -3.42
CA ASN A 273 -15.77 -12.91 -3.71
C ASN A 273 -14.59 -13.64 -4.36
N TYR A 274 -14.40 -14.92 -4.07
CA TYR A 274 -13.37 -15.75 -4.70
C TYR A 274 -13.75 -16.17 -6.12
N LEU A 275 -15.02 -16.01 -6.50
CA LEU A 275 -15.57 -16.36 -7.82
C LEU A 275 -15.85 -15.12 -8.68
N THR A 276 -15.25 -13.96 -8.39
CA THR A 276 -15.40 -12.76 -9.23
C THR A 276 -14.58 -12.87 -10.50
N THR A 277 -15.13 -12.35 -11.60
CA THR A 277 -14.48 -12.30 -12.92
C THR A 277 -14.44 -10.87 -13.48
N THR A 278 -14.66 -9.86 -12.63
CA THR A 278 -14.82 -8.46 -13.05
C THR A 278 -13.57 -7.89 -13.71
N TYR A 279 -12.39 -8.27 -13.24
CA TYR A 279 -11.11 -7.79 -13.76
C TYR A 279 -10.28 -8.95 -14.30
N GLN A 280 -9.74 -8.78 -15.50
CA GLN A 280 -8.94 -9.80 -16.16
C GLN A 280 -7.74 -10.27 -15.32
N ALA A 281 -7.11 -9.33 -14.61
CA ALA A 281 -5.99 -9.61 -13.70
C ALA A 281 -6.38 -10.52 -12.51
N GLU A 282 -7.66 -10.55 -12.11
CA GLU A 282 -8.13 -11.36 -10.98
C GLU A 282 -8.56 -12.77 -11.41
N ILE A 283 -8.92 -12.99 -12.68
CA ILE A 283 -9.45 -14.28 -13.15
C ILE A 283 -8.47 -15.42 -12.84
N LYS A 284 -7.19 -15.21 -13.15
CA LYS A 284 -6.14 -16.21 -12.89
C LYS A 284 -5.95 -16.48 -11.41
N SER A 285 -5.78 -15.44 -10.60
CA SER A 285 -5.53 -15.59 -9.16
C SER A 285 -6.73 -16.20 -8.43
N ASN A 286 -7.96 -15.83 -8.81
CA ASN A 286 -9.18 -16.41 -8.26
C ASN A 286 -9.34 -17.89 -8.65
N TYR A 287 -9.05 -18.26 -9.92
CA TYR A 287 -9.08 -19.65 -10.36
C TYR A 287 -8.08 -20.52 -9.59
N GLU A 288 -6.84 -20.03 -9.45
CA GLU A 288 -5.78 -20.70 -8.70
C GLU A 288 -6.15 -20.84 -7.22
N LEU A 289 -6.69 -19.78 -6.59
CA LEU A 289 -7.20 -19.80 -5.22
C LEU A 289 -8.26 -20.89 -5.03
N ILE A 290 -9.29 -20.94 -5.87
CA ILE A 290 -10.35 -21.95 -5.76
C ILE A 290 -9.79 -23.36 -5.96
N SER A 291 -8.87 -23.54 -6.92
CA SER A 291 -8.21 -24.82 -7.12
C SER A 291 -7.47 -25.28 -5.88
N GLU A 292 -6.71 -24.39 -5.23
CA GLU A 292 -5.97 -24.68 -4.01
C GLU A 292 -6.90 -24.99 -2.83
N LEU A 293 -7.99 -24.23 -2.66
CA LEU A 293 -8.96 -24.48 -1.60
C LEU A 293 -9.65 -25.84 -1.75
N LEU A 294 -10.01 -26.22 -2.98
CA LEU A 294 -10.56 -27.54 -3.27
C LEU A 294 -9.54 -28.66 -3.05
N GLU A 295 -8.28 -28.44 -3.42
CA GLU A 295 -7.18 -29.36 -3.17
C GLU A 295 -6.92 -29.59 -1.68
N MET A 296 -7.03 -28.53 -0.87
CA MET A 296 -6.93 -28.57 0.59
C MET A 296 -8.16 -29.22 1.26
N GLY A 297 -9.24 -29.47 0.51
CA GLY A 297 -10.46 -30.08 1.05
C GLY A 297 -11.32 -29.12 1.87
N ILE A 298 -11.18 -27.80 1.69
CA ILE A 298 -11.99 -26.81 2.39
C ILE A 298 -13.46 -26.94 1.97
N GLU A 299 -14.34 -27.20 2.94
CA GLU A 299 -15.77 -27.40 2.72
C GLU A 299 -16.49 -26.07 2.42
N MET A 300 -16.74 -25.86 1.14
CA MET A 300 -17.50 -24.73 0.61
C MET A 300 -18.91 -25.16 0.24
N ASP A 301 -19.92 -24.35 0.57
CA ASP A 301 -21.30 -24.57 0.18
C ASP A 301 -21.54 -24.02 -1.24
N TRP A 302 -21.74 -24.94 -2.18
CA TRP A 302 -21.94 -24.63 -3.60
C TRP A 302 -23.42 -24.46 -3.97
N SER A 303 -24.32 -24.73 -3.02
CA SER A 303 -25.77 -24.69 -3.21
C SER A 303 -26.36 -23.28 -3.01
N ILE A 304 -25.61 -22.39 -2.37
CA ILE A 304 -26.03 -21.02 -2.11
C ILE A 304 -26.02 -20.15 -3.39
N SER A 305 -26.91 -19.17 -3.42
CA SER A 305 -26.87 -18.05 -4.35
C SER A 305 -26.28 -16.83 -3.65
N GLY A 306 -25.45 -16.07 -4.38
CA GLY A 306 -24.91 -14.82 -3.86
C GLY A 306 -25.95 -13.71 -3.80
N THR A 307 -25.53 -12.56 -3.28
CA THR A 307 -26.34 -11.33 -3.28
C THR A 307 -25.57 -10.21 -3.96
N LYS A 308 -26.20 -9.54 -4.93
CA LYS A 308 -25.61 -8.39 -5.63
C LYS A 308 -25.61 -7.14 -4.73
N ILE A 309 -24.92 -6.09 -5.19
CA ILE A 309 -24.83 -4.81 -4.43
C ILE A 309 -26.22 -4.18 -4.25
N ASP A 310 -27.09 -4.31 -5.25
CA ASP A 310 -28.48 -3.87 -5.22
C ASP A 310 -29.42 -4.80 -4.43
N GLN A 311 -28.87 -5.76 -3.67
CA GLN A 311 -29.57 -6.78 -2.90
C GLN A 311 -30.38 -7.79 -3.73
N SER A 312 -30.30 -7.74 -5.06
CA SER A 312 -30.90 -8.76 -5.91
C SER A 312 -30.12 -10.08 -5.85
N VAL A 313 -30.80 -11.18 -6.21
CA VAL A 313 -30.20 -12.52 -6.23
C VAL A 313 -29.10 -12.57 -7.30
N ASP A 314 -27.91 -13.00 -6.91
CA ASP A 314 -26.78 -13.28 -7.80
C ASP A 314 -26.86 -14.71 -8.34
N ALA A 315 -26.00 -15.07 -9.29
CA ALA A 315 -25.87 -16.44 -9.76
C ALA A 315 -25.49 -17.41 -8.61
N THR A 316 -25.84 -18.69 -8.76
CA THR A 316 -25.41 -19.74 -7.81
C THR A 316 -23.89 -19.85 -7.80
N MET A 317 -23.29 -20.28 -6.68
CA MET A 317 -21.82 -20.42 -6.62
C MET A 317 -21.29 -21.41 -7.65
N THR A 318 -22.08 -22.43 -7.99
CA THR A 318 -21.74 -23.37 -9.06
C THR A 318 -21.72 -22.70 -10.44
N GLU A 319 -22.70 -21.85 -10.73
CA GLU A 319 -22.72 -21.08 -11.98
C GLU A 319 -21.53 -20.11 -12.05
N LYS A 320 -21.21 -19.42 -10.95
CA LYS A 320 -20.05 -18.54 -10.88
C LYS A 320 -18.72 -19.30 -11.05
N LEU A 321 -18.61 -20.52 -10.54
CA LEU A 321 -17.45 -21.39 -10.80
C LEU A 321 -17.31 -21.74 -12.28
N ARG A 322 -18.43 -22.04 -12.95
CA ARG A 322 -18.42 -22.29 -14.40
C ARG A 322 -17.92 -21.07 -15.16
N LEU A 323 -18.48 -19.89 -14.85
CA LEU A 323 -18.06 -18.63 -15.47
C LEU A 323 -16.58 -18.35 -15.24
N LEU A 324 -16.08 -18.49 -14.01
CA LEU A 324 -14.65 -18.33 -13.69
C LEU A 324 -13.77 -19.30 -14.51
N ASN A 325 -14.17 -20.57 -14.63
CA ASN A 325 -13.45 -21.55 -15.42
C ASN A 325 -13.42 -21.19 -16.91
N ASP A 326 -14.55 -20.78 -17.48
CA ASP A 326 -14.64 -20.44 -18.91
C ASP A 326 -13.84 -19.16 -19.22
N GLU A 327 -13.92 -18.16 -18.35
CA GLU A 327 -13.13 -16.93 -18.44
C GLU A 327 -11.62 -17.19 -18.28
N TYR A 328 -11.21 -18.11 -17.40
CA TYR A 328 -9.82 -18.53 -17.26
C TYR A 328 -9.27 -19.19 -18.54
N LEU A 329 -10.08 -20.05 -19.17
CA LEU A 329 -9.71 -20.69 -20.44
C LEU A 329 -9.65 -19.68 -21.60
N ASN A 330 -10.57 -18.72 -21.62
CA ASN A 330 -10.54 -17.63 -22.60
C ASN A 330 -9.31 -16.73 -22.39
N TYR A 331 -8.97 -16.43 -21.13
CA TYR A 331 -7.78 -15.65 -20.81
C TYR A 331 -6.49 -16.35 -21.27
N GLU A 332 -6.39 -17.67 -21.12
CA GLU A 332 -5.26 -18.46 -21.65
C GLU A 332 -5.11 -18.29 -23.18
N ILE A 333 -6.22 -18.27 -23.91
CA ILE A 333 -6.21 -18.08 -25.38
C ILE A 333 -5.71 -16.68 -25.72
N GLN A 334 -6.26 -15.65 -25.09
CA GLN A 334 -5.89 -14.26 -25.32
C GLN A 334 -4.42 -13.97 -24.99
N ASP A 335 -3.91 -14.52 -23.88
CA ASP A 335 -2.51 -14.36 -23.50
C ASP A 335 -1.60 -15.01 -24.56
N LYS A 336 -1.90 -16.23 -24.99
CA LYS A 336 -1.14 -16.90 -26.08
C LYS A 336 -1.15 -16.10 -27.38
N GLU A 337 -2.29 -15.57 -27.79
CA GLU A 337 -2.43 -14.73 -28.97
C GLU A 337 -1.59 -13.44 -28.86
N TRP A 338 -1.62 -12.79 -27.69
CA TRP A 338 -0.82 -11.61 -27.41
C TRP A 338 0.68 -11.91 -27.48
N TRP A 339 1.14 -13.00 -26.87
CA TRP A 339 2.55 -13.43 -26.91
C TRP A 339 3.01 -13.71 -28.35
N ALA A 340 2.19 -14.42 -29.14
CA ALA A 340 2.46 -14.70 -30.54
C ALA A 340 2.56 -13.42 -31.38
N LYS A 341 1.63 -12.48 -31.20
CA LYS A 341 1.62 -11.18 -31.90
C LYS A 341 2.86 -10.33 -31.59
N ASN A 342 3.40 -10.42 -30.37
CA ASN A 342 4.53 -9.59 -29.92
C ASN A 342 5.89 -10.28 -30.06
N GLY A 343 6.00 -11.37 -30.83
CA GLY A 343 7.29 -12.00 -31.14
C GLY A 343 8.00 -12.63 -29.95
N LYS A 344 7.26 -13.01 -28.90
CA LYS A 344 7.77 -13.74 -27.73
C LYS A 344 7.25 -15.19 -27.76
N PRO A 345 7.79 -16.10 -28.58
CA PRO A 345 7.26 -17.47 -28.67
C PRO A 345 7.74 -18.40 -27.54
N SER A 346 8.79 -18.05 -26.80
CA SER A 346 9.37 -18.88 -25.74
C SER A 346 9.26 -18.20 -24.37
N GLY A 347 8.65 -18.88 -23.39
CA GLY A 347 8.54 -18.40 -22.01
C GLY A 347 7.11 -18.25 -21.46
N HIS A 348 6.08 -18.54 -22.25
CA HIS A 348 4.70 -18.53 -21.75
C HIS A 348 4.51 -19.65 -20.71
N ILE A 349 4.36 -19.28 -19.44
CA ILE A 349 4.08 -20.22 -18.35
C ILE A 349 2.70 -20.84 -18.62
N PRO A 350 2.58 -22.17 -18.77
CA PRO A 350 1.30 -22.81 -19.05
C PRO A 350 0.29 -22.53 -17.95
N PHE A 351 -0.95 -22.24 -18.34
CA PHE A 351 -2.06 -22.11 -17.41
C PHE A 351 -2.34 -23.49 -16.81
N LYS A 352 -2.33 -23.59 -15.47
CA LYS A 352 -2.53 -24.85 -14.76
C LYS A 352 -4.03 -25.15 -14.69
N LYS A 353 -4.49 -26.13 -15.47
CA LYS A 353 -5.87 -26.62 -15.37
C LYS A 353 -6.06 -27.40 -14.07
N SER A 354 -7.13 -27.10 -13.35
CA SER A 354 -7.45 -27.75 -12.09
C SER A 354 -8.33 -28.98 -12.31
N LYS A 355 -7.82 -30.16 -11.96
CA LYS A 355 -8.64 -31.39 -11.89
C LYS A 355 -9.78 -31.25 -10.88
N TYR A 356 -9.54 -30.55 -9.77
CA TYR A 356 -10.52 -30.40 -8.69
C TYR A 356 -11.71 -29.55 -9.13
N ILE A 357 -11.47 -28.46 -9.87
CA ILE A 357 -12.54 -27.65 -10.48
C ILE A 357 -13.30 -28.47 -11.53
N ALA A 358 -12.59 -29.21 -12.39
CA ALA A 358 -13.22 -30.05 -13.42
C ALA A 358 -14.13 -31.12 -12.79
N ASP A 359 -13.64 -31.83 -11.77
CA ASP A 359 -14.39 -32.84 -11.03
C ASP A 359 -15.63 -32.23 -10.35
N LYS A 360 -15.48 -31.02 -9.79
CA LYS A 360 -16.59 -30.29 -9.17
C LYS A 360 -17.69 -29.94 -10.18
N LEU A 361 -17.31 -29.42 -11.35
CA LEU A 361 -18.24 -29.07 -12.42
C LEU A 361 -18.89 -30.32 -13.06
N ASN A 362 -18.16 -31.42 -13.19
CA ASN A 362 -18.68 -32.68 -13.73
C ASN A 362 -19.69 -33.35 -12.78
N THR A 363 -19.46 -33.28 -11.46
CA THR A 363 -20.40 -33.77 -10.44
C THR A 363 -21.74 -33.02 -10.49
N TYR A 364 -21.74 -31.78 -10.98
CA TYR A 364 -22.96 -31.01 -11.16
C TYR A 364 -23.74 -31.43 -12.41
N LYS A 365 -23.04 -31.64 -13.54
CA LYS A 365 -23.68 -32.09 -14.80
C LYS A 365 -24.39 -33.43 -14.69
N SER A 366 -24.03 -34.28 -13.72
CA SER A 366 -24.69 -35.56 -13.47
C SER A 366 -25.90 -35.48 -12.51
N LYS A 367 -26.16 -34.31 -11.90
CA LYS A 367 -27.30 -34.07 -10.98
C LYS A 367 -28.43 -33.25 -11.59
N THR A 368 -28.20 -32.63 -12.75
CA THR A 368 -29.19 -31.99 -13.62
C THR A 368 -29.58 -32.93 -14.75
#